data_AF-A0A0F9MKC0-F1
#
_entry.id   AF-A0A0F9MKC0-F1
#
_cell.length_a   1.000
_cell.length_b   1.000
_cell.length_c   1.000
_cell.angle_alpha   90.00
_cell.angle_beta   90.00
_cell.angle_gamma   90.00
#
_symmetry.space_group_name_H-M   'P 1'
#
loop_
_entity.id
_entity.type
_entity.pdbx_description
1 polymer ?
#
loop_
_entity_poly.entity_id
_entity_poly.type
_entity_poly.pdbx_seq_one_letter_code
_entity_poly.pdbx_strand_id
1 'polypeptide(L)'
;MCDKLPYSNPRIDKCLIPIINNLNKSTKLTTLASCCGHGKYNSTIVVKDRKGNIFEYYSNKLLSPKKRNRYYKKDKIGFYFIPEVNN
;
A
#
# COMPACT_ATOMS: atom_id res chain seq x y z
N MET A 1 12.10 11.31 3.53
CA MET A 1 11.52 9.94 3.45
C MET A 1 11.05 9.53 4.83
N CYS A 2 10.11 8.57 4.94
CA CYS A 2 9.54 8.16 6.23
C CYS A 2 10.42 7.10 6.90
N ASP A 3 10.93 7.35 8.11
CA ASP A 3 11.78 6.38 8.82
C ASP A 3 10.98 5.14 9.24
N LYS A 4 11.64 3.99 9.19
CA LYS A 4 11.04 2.72 9.64
C LYS A 4 10.96 2.71 11.17
N LEU A 5 9.75 2.71 11.71
CA LEU A 5 9.52 2.64 13.14
C LEU A 5 9.64 1.19 13.65
N PRO A 6 10.19 0.97 14.88
CA PRO A 6 10.41 -0.37 15.44
C PRO A 6 9.11 -1.16 15.69
N TYR A 7 7.99 -0.46 15.87
CA TYR A 7 6.65 -1.05 15.93
C TYR A 7 5.63 -0.04 15.41
N SER A 8 5.02 -0.27 14.25
CA SER A 8 3.90 0.54 13.78
C SER A 8 2.59 -0.19 14.10
N ASN A 9 1.85 0.34 15.08
CA ASN A 9 0.39 0.21 15.16
C ASN A 9 -0.23 0.46 13.75
N PRO A 10 -1.45 0.00 13.40
CA PRO A 10 -1.99 0.18 12.05
C PRO A 10 -2.26 1.67 11.80
N ARG A 11 -1.23 2.36 11.33
CA ARG A 11 -1.22 3.76 10.98
C ARG A 11 -0.56 3.83 9.62
N ILE A 12 -1.27 4.50 8.71
CA ILE A 12 -0.77 4.89 7.40
C ILE A 12 0.58 5.60 7.59
N ASP A 13 1.57 5.27 6.77
CA ASP A 13 2.85 5.96 6.77
C ASP A 13 2.66 7.47 6.60
N LYS A 14 3.30 8.28 7.45
CA LYS A 14 3.04 9.74 7.50
C LYS A 14 3.15 10.43 6.15
N CYS A 15 4.09 9.99 5.30
CA CYS A 15 4.28 10.53 3.96
C CYS A 15 3.16 10.14 2.96
N LEU A 16 2.43 9.06 3.20
CA LEU A 16 1.31 8.62 2.36
C LEU A 16 -0.03 9.21 2.79
N ILE A 17 -0.14 9.75 4.01
CA ILE A 17 -1.36 10.40 4.51
C ILE A 17 -1.94 11.43 3.51
N PRO A 18 -1.18 12.41 3.00
CA PRO A 18 -1.74 13.41 2.06
C PRO A 18 -2.23 12.76 0.76
N ILE A 19 -1.50 11.76 0.26
CA ILE A 19 -1.85 11.05 -0.97
C ILE A 19 -3.13 10.24 -0.79
N ILE A 20 -3.22 9.46 0.28
CA ILE A 20 -4.40 8.63 0.59
C ILE A 20 -5.63 9.50 0.87
N ASN A 21 -5.46 10.62 1.57
CA ASN A 21 -6.54 11.57 1.80
C ASN A 21 -7.05 12.17 0.50
N ASN A 22 -6.16 12.57 -0.41
CA ASN A 22 -6.55 13.06 -1.72
C ASN A 22 -7.24 11.95 -2.54
N LEU A 23 -6.68 10.75 -2.54
CA LEU A 23 -7.20 9.62 -3.31
C LEU A 23 -8.62 9.23 -2.86
N ASN A 24 -8.85 9.08 -1.55
CA ASN A 24 -10.16 8.72 -1.03
C ASN A 24 -11.21 9.86 -1.21
N LYS A 25 -10.79 11.13 -1.32
CA LYS A 25 -11.71 12.28 -1.54
C LYS A 25 -12.01 12.53 -3.01
N SER A 26 -10.99 12.46 -3.84
CA SER A 26 -11.03 12.88 -5.24
C SER A 26 -11.38 11.73 -6.18
N THR A 27 -11.33 10.49 -5.71
CA THR A 27 -11.65 9.30 -6.50
C THR A 27 -12.72 8.46 -5.82
N LYS A 28 -13.30 7.53 -6.58
CA LYS A 28 -14.26 6.54 -6.08
C LYS A 28 -13.56 5.26 -5.57
N LEU A 29 -12.29 5.36 -5.19
CA LEU A 29 -11.45 4.24 -4.76
C LEU A 29 -11.39 4.19 -3.24
N THR A 30 -11.37 2.98 -2.70
CA THR A 30 -11.17 2.72 -1.27
C THR A 30 -9.76 2.19 -1.06
N THR A 31 -8.95 2.89 -0.27
CA THR A 31 -7.62 2.40 0.12
C THR A 31 -7.75 1.21 1.09
N LEU A 32 -7.12 0.08 0.75
CA LEU A 32 -7.14 -1.14 1.57
C LEU A 32 -5.87 -1.34 2.40
N ALA A 33 -4.71 -1.02 1.82
CA ALA A 33 -3.41 -1.15 2.45
C ALA A 33 -2.37 -0.28 1.73
N SER A 34 -1.35 0.21 2.43
CA SER A 34 -0.35 1.12 1.87
C SER A 34 0.99 1.02 2.57
N CYS A 35 2.10 1.21 1.86
CA CYS A 35 3.43 1.31 2.45
C CYS A 35 4.33 2.25 1.62
N CYS A 36 5.10 3.12 2.30
CA CYS A 36 6.01 4.06 1.68
C CYS A 36 7.30 3.39 1.17
N GLY A 37 7.51 2.12 1.52
CA GLY A 37 8.70 1.32 1.17
C GLY A 37 9.99 1.73 1.91
N HIS A 38 9.92 2.78 2.75
CA HIS A 38 10.99 3.29 3.62
C HIS A 38 12.35 3.42 2.93
N GLY A 39 12.35 3.84 1.65
CA GLY A 39 13.56 4.06 0.85
C GLY A 39 14.19 2.80 0.25
N LYS A 40 13.71 1.59 0.57
CA LYS A 40 14.19 0.33 -0.03
C LYS A 40 13.35 -0.11 -1.23
N TYR A 41 12.03 -0.06 -1.08
CA TYR A 41 11.08 -0.44 -2.12
C TYR A 41 10.27 0.76 -2.57
N ASN A 42 9.67 0.66 -3.76
CA ASN A 42 8.76 1.69 -4.24
C ASN A 42 7.55 1.80 -3.32
N SER A 43 7.03 3.03 -3.20
CA SER A 43 5.76 3.26 -2.52
C SER A 43 4.65 2.51 -3.23
N THR A 44 3.77 1.88 -2.47
CA THR A 44 2.64 1.13 -3.01
C THR A 44 1.37 1.45 -2.23
N ILE A 45 0.25 1.51 -2.95
CA ILE A 45 -1.07 1.73 -2.36
C ILE A 45 -2.03 0.73 -3.02
N VAL A 46 -2.57 -0.17 -2.23
CA VAL A 46 -3.60 -1.12 -2.68
C VAL A 46 -4.95 -0.46 -2.52
N VAL A 47 -5.68 -0.38 -3.62
CA VAL A 47 -7.00 0.26 -3.70
C VAL A 47 -8.03 -0.74 -4.21
N LYS A 48 -9.29 -0.48 -3.87
CA LYS A 48 -10.46 -1.20 -4.38
C LYS A 48 -11.39 -0.22 -5.09
N ASP A 49 -11.82 -0.56 -6.30
CA ASP A 49 -12.83 0.23 -7.02
C ASP A 49 -14.26 -0.14 -6.59
N ARG A 50 -15.25 0.59 -7.13
CA ARG A 50 -16.67 0.32 -6.90
C ARG A 50 -17.16 -1.01 -7.47
N LYS A 51 -16.47 -1.54 -8.49
CA LYS A 51 -16.81 -2.84 -9.11
C LYS A 51 -16.23 -4.01 -8.30
N GLY A 52 -15.38 -3.72 -7.32
CA GLY A 52 -14.74 -4.70 -6.46
C GLY A 52 -13.36 -5.14 -6.93
N ASN A 53 -12.84 -4.56 -8.01
CA ASN A 53 -11.49 -4.84 -8.49
C ASN A 53 -10.47 -4.27 -7.51
N ILE A 54 -9.44 -5.05 -7.24
CA ILE A 54 -8.35 -4.68 -6.34
C ILE A 54 -7.08 -4.57 -7.18
N PHE A 55 -6.37 -3.46 -7.04
CA PHE A 55 -5.15 -3.20 -7.78
C PHE A 55 -4.20 -2.32 -6.98
N GLU A 56 -2.93 -2.31 -7.37
CA GLU A 56 -1.94 -1.36 -6.87
C GLU A 56 -2.01 -0.07 -7.70
N TYR A 57 -2.15 1.07 -7.02
CA TYR A 57 -2.48 2.36 -7.61
C TYR A 57 -1.43 2.92 -8.57
N TYR A 58 -0.14 2.80 -8.23
CA TYR A 58 0.92 3.40 -9.06
C TYR A 58 1.23 2.60 -10.32
N SER A 59 1.22 1.27 -10.20
CA SER A 59 1.50 0.34 -11.30
C SER A 59 0.26 -0.08 -12.09
N ASN A 60 -0.95 0.24 -11.61
CA ASN A 60 -2.23 -0.27 -12.10
C ASN A 60 -2.30 -1.80 -12.18
N LYS A 61 -1.45 -2.50 -11.43
CA LYS A 61 -1.39 -3.96 -11.47
C LYS A 61 -2.56 -4.55 -10.69
N LEU A 62 -3.39 -5.34 -11.36
CA LEU A 62 -4.47 -6.09 -10.71
C LEU A 62 -3.90 -7.09 -9.69
N LEU A 63 -4.54 -7.14 -8.53
CA LEU A 63 -4.18 -8.01 -7.42
C LEU A 63 -5.36 -8.93 -7.08
N SER A 64 -5.07 -10.18 -6.79
CA SER A 64 -6.08 -11.10 -6.28
C SER A 64 -6.52 -10.69 -4.87
N PRO A 65 -7.81 -10.81 -4.51
CA PRO A 65 -8.28 -10.56 -3.16
C PRO A 65 -7.53 -11.40 -2.12
N LYS A 66 -7.07 -10.78 -1.04
CA LYS A 66 -6.37 -11.47 0.06
C LYS A 66 -7.17 -11.36 1.36
N LYS A 67 -7.16 -12.44 2.15
CA LYS A 67 -7.79 -12.46 3.49
C LYS A 67 -7.17 -11.37 4.37
N ARG A 68 -8.01 -10.55 5.01
CA ARG A 68 -7.60 -9.44 5.90
C ARG A 68 -6.66 -8.42 5.25
N ASN A 69 -6.77 -8.18 3.93
CA ASN A 69 -5.94 -7.23 3.18
C ASN A 69 -4.42 -7.45 3.32
N ARG A 70 -3.98 -8.71 3.49
CA ARG A 70 -2.57 -9.08 3.62
C ARG A 70 -1.87 -9.16 2.26
N TYR A 71 -1.66 -8.02 1.62
CA TYR A 71 -0.96 -7.90 0.33
C TYR A 71 0.56 -7.82 0.49
N TYR A 72 1.03 -7.28 1.61
CA TYR A 72 2.44 -7.06 1.85
C TYR A 72 3.13 -8.32 2.41
N LYS A 73 4.32 -8.62 1.89
CA LYS A 73 5.29 -9.53 2.52
C LYS A 73 6.41 -8.73 3.15
N LYS A 74 6.95 -9.27 4.23
CA LYS A 74 8.10 -8.72 4.93
C LYS A 74 9.36 -9.44 4.44
N ASP A 75 10.40 -8.70 4.09
CA ASP A 75 11.69 -9.27 3.71
C ASP A 75 12.54 -9.64 4.94
N LYS A 76 13.74 -10.21 4.70
CA LYS A 76 14.68 -10.64 5.74
C LYS A 76 15.15 -9.50 6.67
N ILE A 77 15.17 -8.26 6.17
CA ILE A 77 15.60 -7.06 6.90
C ILE A 77 14.39 -6.36 7.56
N GLY A 78 13.19 -6.82 7.25
CA GLY A 78 11.93 -6.40 7.82
C GLY A 78 11.23 -5.26 7.09
N PHE A 79 11.54 -5.00 5.82
CA PHE A 79 10.81 -4.05 4.98
C PHE A 79 9.63 -4.74 4.28
N TYR A 80 8.53 -4.02 4.13
CA TYR A 80 7.33 -4.52 3.47
C TYR A 80 7.31 -4.18 1.99
N PHE A 81 6.87 -5.14 1.17
CA PHE A 81 6.69 -4.98 -0.27
C PHE A 81 5.55 -5.87 -0.77
N ILE A 82 5.02 -5.57 -1.96
CA ILE A 82 4.07 -6.42 -2.67
C ILE A 82 4.86 -7.24 -3.69
N PRO A 83 4.98 -8.58 -3.51
CA PRO A 83 5.74 -9.44 -4.42
C PRO A 83 5.24 -9.37 -5.86
N GLU A 84 3.94 -9.21 -6.04
CA GLU A 84 3.34 -9.10 -7.34
C GLU A 84 3.78 -7.81 -8.07
N VAL A 85 4.23 -6.76 -7.38
CA VAL A 85 4.52 -5.44 -7.98
C VAL A 85 6.02 -5.16 -8.09
N ASN A 86 6.83 -5.68 -7.17
CA ASN A 86 8.29 -5.65 -7.29
C ASN A 86 8.76 -6.82 -8.16
N ASN A 87 8.94 -6.56 -9.45
CA ASN A 87 9.73 -7.39 -10.36
C ASN A 87 11.12 -6.78 -10.53
#